data_AF-A0A1J3CEW7-F1
#
_entry.id   AF-A0A1J3CEW7-F1
#
_cell.length_a   1.000
_cell.length_b   1.000
_cell.length_c   1.000
_cell.angle_alpha   90.00
_cell.angle_beta   90.00
_cell.angle_gamma   90.00
#
_symmetry.space_group_name_H-M   'P 1'
#
loop_
_entity.id
_entity.type
_entity.pdbx_description
1 polymer ?
#
loop_
_entity_poly.entity_id
_entity_poly.type
_entity_poly.pdbx_seq_one_letter_code
_entity_poly.pdbx_strand_id
1 'polypeptide(L)'
;LEMFTGKRPTSELFGGDFTLNSYTKSALPERVLDIVDKSILHTGLRVGFPVAECLTLIFQIGLRCCEESPTNRLTTSEATKDLISIRGRFFKAIRTYRH
;
A
#
# COMPACT_ATOMS: atom_id res chain seq x y z
N LEU A 1 -1.07 1.07 -6.01
CA LEU A 1 -1.41 2.41 -5.49
C LEU A 1 -2.87 2.74 -5.75
N GLU A 2 -3.35 2.56 -6.98
CA GLU A 2 -4.74 2.84 -7.39
C GLU A 2 -5.79 2.18 -6.50
N MET A 3 -5.65 0.86 -6.27
CA MET A 3 -6.60 0.08 -5.46
C MET A 3 -6.79 0.63 -4.04
N PHE A 4 -5.72 1.15 -3.42
CA PHE A 4 -5.75 1.59 -2.03
C PHE A 4 -6.11 3.06 -1.87
N THR A 5 -5.93 3.87 -2.91
CA THR A 5 -6.27 5.30 -2.90
C THR A 5 -7.63 5.58 -3.54
N GLY A 6 -8.17 4.63 -4.29
CA GLY A 6 -9.39 4.82 -5.10
C GLY A 6 -9.18 5.79 -6.27
N LYS A 7 -7.94 6.18 -6.59
CA LYS A 7 -7.63 7.16 -7.63
C LYS A 7 -7.07 6.49 -8.88
N ARG A 8 -7.56 6.93 -10.05
CA ARG A 8 -7.02 6.54 -11.36
C ARG A 8 -5.77 7.38 -11.67
N PRO A 9 -4.67 6.81 -12.20
CA PRO A 9 -3.44 7.54 -12.49
C PRO A 9 -3.65 8.60 -13.58
N THR A 10 -4.64 8.39 -14.45
CA THR A 10 -5.06 9.29 -15.53
C THR A 10 -6.22 10.20 -15.16
N SER A 11 -6.59 10.26 -13.87
CA SER A 11 -7.59 11.21 -13.38
C SER A 11 -7.12 12.64 -13.62
N GLU A 12 -8.05 13.55 -13.90
CA GLU A 12 -7.79 14.99 -14.06
C GLU A 12 -7.16 15.64 -12.82
N LEU A 13 -7.21 14.97 -11.66
CA LEU A 13 -6.48 15.36 -10.45
C LEU A 13 -4.96 15.33 -10.62
N PHE A 14 -4.45 14.59 -11.61
CA PHE A 14 -3.03 14.41 -11.88
C PHE A 14 -2.66 15.07 -13.21
N GLY A 15 -1.53 15.76 -13.24
CA GLY A 15 -1.10 16.54 -14.39
C GLY A 15 0.32 17.11 -14.21
N GLY A 16 1.03 17.29 -15.32
CA GLY A 16 2.45 17.65 -15.29
C GLY A 16 3.25 16.65 -14.46
N ASP A 17 4.02 17.16 -13.49
CA ASP A 17 4.84 16.35 -12.59
C ASP A 17 4.07 15.82 -11.36
N PHE A 18 2.79 16.20 -11.21
CA PHE A 18 1.94 15.71 -10.14
C PHE A 18 1.24 14.41 -10.56
N THR A 19 1.70 13.30 -10.00
CA THR A 19 1.30 11.94 -10.35
C THR A 19 0.73 11.21 -9.15
N LEU A 20 0.08 10.07 -9.38
CA LEU A 20 -0.35 9.19 -8.29
C LEU A 20 0.84 8.77 -7.39
N ASN A 21 2.04 8.64 -7.96
CA ASN A 21 3.26 8.34 -7.22
C ASN A 21 3.62 9.50 -6.27
N SER A 22 3.77 10.73 -6.78
CA SER A 22 4.15 11.88 -5.96
C SER A 22 3.08 12.24 -4.92
N TYR A 23 1.80 12.11 -5.27
CA TYR A 23 0.68 12.19 -4.33
C TYR A 23 0.83 11.19 -3.18
N THR A 24 1.05 9.91 -3.48
CA THR A 24 1.22 8.86 -2.47
C THR A 24 2.46 9.12 -1.60
N LYS A 25 3.59 9.49 -2.23
CA LYS A 25 4.85 9.79 -1.53
C LYS A 25 4.71 10.94 -0.54
N SER A 26 3.97 12.00 -0.90
CA SER A 26 3.76 13.19 -0.06
C SER A 26 2.90 12.96 1.19
N ALA A 27 2.23 11.81 1.27
CA ALA A 27 1.36 11.45 2.39
C ALA A 27 2.03 10.51 3.39
N LEU A 28 3.18 9.92 3.06
CA LEU A 28 3.80 8.90 3.91
C LEU A 28 4.86 9.48 4.86
N PRO A 29 5.01 8.89 6.06
CA PRO A 29 4.06 7.94 6.70
C PRO A 29 2.88 8.62 7.40
N GLU A 30 2.98 9.91 7.76
CA GLU A 30 2.11 10.55 8.77
C GLU A 30 0.64 10.71 8.33
N ARG A 31 0.41 10.86 7.03
CA ARG A 31 -0.91 11.14 6.43
C ARG A 31 -1.43 9.99 5.58
N VAL A 32 -0.94 8.77 5.84
CA VAL A 32 -1.30 7.59 5.05
C VAL A 32 -2.81 7.35 4.98
N LEU A 33 -3.54 7.62 6.06
CA LEU A 33 -5.00 7.41 6.12
C LEU A 33 -5.78 8.46 5.33
N ASP A 34 -5.20 9.64 5.07
CA ASP A 34 -5.86 10.74 4.36
C ASP A 34 -6.01 10.47 2.86
N ILE A 35 -5.13 9.63 2.32
CA ILE A 35 -5.10 9.29 0.89
C ILE A 35 -5.74 7.95 0.56
N VAL A 36 -6.17 7.21 1.58
CA VAL A 36 -6.74 5.87 1.43
C VAL A 36 -8.21 5.96 1.09
N ASP A 37 -8.66 5.07 0.20
CA ASP A 37 -10.07 4.91 -0.10
C ASP A 37 -10.81 4.55 1.20
N LYS A 38 -11.75 5.40 1.61
CA LYS A 38 -12.49 5.25 2.86
C LYS A 38 -13.24 3.92 2.92
N SER A 39 -13.63 3.34 1.79
CA SER A 39 -14.27 2.01 1.76
C SER A 39 -13.37 0.93 2.38
N ILE A 40 -12.05 1.06 2.28
CA ILE A 40 -11.06 0.14 2.88
C ILE A 40 -11.05 0.28 4.41
N LEU A 41 -11.22 1.50 4.91
CA LEU A 41 -11.30 1.78 6.36
C LEU A 41 -12.62 1.29 6.97
N HIS A 42 -13.66 1.19 6.14
CA HIS A 42 -14.99 0.71 6.55
C HIS A 42 -15.21 -0.79 6.31
N THR A 43 -14.35 -1.47 5.53
CA THR A 43 -14.30 -2.94 5.52
C THR A 43 -13.97 -3.45 6.92
N GLY A 44 -14.61 -4.54 7.36
CA GLY A 44 -14.54 -5.12 8.71
C GLY A 44 -13.15 -5.58 9.18
N LEU A 45 -12.19 -4.66 9.21
CA LEU A 45 -10.89 -4.81 9.83
C LEU A 45 -11.11 -5.09 11.32
N ARG A 46 -10.28 -5.98 11.85
CA ARG A 46 -10.34 -6.36 13.27
C ARG A 46 -10.08 -5.13 14.13
N VAL A 47 -10.80 -5.01 15.24
CA VAL A 47 -10.50 -4.00 16.26
C VAL A 47 -9.03 -4.12 16.67
N GLY A 48 -8.31 -3.01 16.66
CA GLY A 48 -6.87 -2.97 16.96
C GLY A 48 -5.95 -3.35 15.78
N PHE A 49 -6.48 -3.58 14.58
CA PHE A 49 -5.65 -3.78 13.39
C PHE A 49 -4.85 -2.50 13.09
N PRO A 50 -3.50 -2.57 13.00
CA PRO A 50 -2.64 -1.40 12.73
C PRO A 50 -2.71 -0.99 11.25
N VAL A 51 -3.87 -0.49 10.83
CA VAL A 51 -4.20 -0.20 9.43
C VAL A 51 -3.22 0.79 8.78
N ALA A 52 -2.86 1.86 9.48
CA ALA A 52 -1.91 2.86 9.00
C ALA A 52 -0.53 2.25 8.71
N GLU A 53 -0.03 1.39 9.61
CA GLU A 53 1.26 0.73 9.44
C GLU A 53 1.23 -0.25 8.26
N CYS A 54 0.19 -1.08 8.17
CA CYS A 54 0.03 -2.04 7.07
C CYS A 54 -0.01 -1.32 5.71
N LEU A 55 -0.81 -0.25 5.59
CA LEU A 55 -0.93 0.53 4.36
C LEU A 55 0.35 1.28 4.02
N THR A 56 1.08 1.78 5.03
CA THR A 56 2.39 2.43 4.82
C THR A 56 3.36 1.46 4.13
N LEU A 57 3.45 0.22 4.61
CA LEU A 57 4.33 -0.80 4.01
C LEU A 57 3.88 -1.17 2.59
N ILE A 58 2.58 -1.32 2.36
CA ILE A 58 2.04 -1.61 1.02
C ILE A 58 2.34 -0.46 0.04
N PHE A 59 2.16 0.80 0.47
CA PHE A 59 2.45 1.95 -0.38
C PHE A 59 3.94 2.11 -0.66
N GLN A 60 4.82 1.83 0.31
CA GLN A 60 6.26 1.81 0.08
C GLN A 60 6.67 0.80 -1.00
N ILE A 61 6.10 -0.41 -1.00
CA ILE A 61 6.31 -1.39 -2.08
C ILE A 61 5.81 -0.80 -3.41
N GLY A 62 4.59 -0.26 -3.44
CA GLY A 62 4.01 0.33 -4.65
C GLY A 62 4.85 1.46 -5.22
N LEU A 63 5.41 2.34 -4.38
CA LEU A 63 6.30 3.42 -4.79
C LEU A 63 7.59 2.87 -5.41
N ARG A 64 8.22 1.85 -4.79
CA ARG A 64 9.43 1.20 -5.32
C ARG A 64 9.20 0.45 -6.63
N CYS A 65 8.01 -0.12 -6.84
CA CYS A 65 7.61 -0.71 -8.12
C CYS A 65 7.41 0.34 -9.22
N CYS A 66 7.20 1.61 -8.86
CA CYS A 66 6.98 2.72 -9.77
C CYS A 66 8.20 3.65 -9.91
N GLU A 67 9.38 3.25 -9.45
CA GLU A 67 10.61 4.01 -9.66
C GLU A 67 10.90 4.20 -11.15
N GLU A 68 11.31 5.42 -11.52
CA GLU A 68 11.60 5.78 -12.91
C GLU A 68 12.81 5.01 -13.43
N SER A 69 13.87 4.94 -12.61
CA SER A 69 15.08 4.18 -12.95
C SER A 69 14.79 2.68 -12.91
N PRO A 70 15.00 1.95 -14.02
CA PRO A 70 14.82 0.50 -14.05
C PRO A 70 15.70 -0.26 -13.05
N THR A 71 16.89 0.26 -12.73
CA THR A 71 17.81 -0.38 -11.79
C THR A 71 17.40 -0.23 -10.33
N ASN A 72 16.62 0.81 -9.99
CA ASN A 72 16.09 1.03 -8.65
C ASN A 72 14.69 0.42 -8.47
N ARG A 73 14.02 0.10 -9.59
CA ARG A 73 12.67 -0.45 -9.59
C ARG A 73 12.66 -1.86 -9.04
N LEU A 74 11.79 -2.08 -8.07
CA LEU A 74 11.58 -3.40 -7.47
C LEU A 74 11.09 -4.40 -8.53
N THR A 75 11.70 -5.58 -8.59
CA THR A 75 11.20 -6.66 -9.46
C THR A 75 9.89 -7.22 -8.92
N THR A 76 9.08 -7.84 -9.79
CA THR A 76 7.83 -8.49 -9.37
C THR A 76 8.06 -9.60 -8.34
N SER A 77 9.19 -10.32 -8.43
CA SER A 77 9.55 -11.38 -7.48
C SER A 77 9.79 -10.81 -6.08
N GLU A 78 10.57 -9.73 -5.99
CA GLU A 78 10.81 -9.01 -4.73
C GLU A 78 9.52 -8.39 -4.18
N ALA A 79 8.71 -7.74 -5.03
CA ALA A 79 7.40 -7.20 -4.64
C ALA A 79 6.50 -8.28 -4.03
N THR A 80 6.44 -9.45 -4.68
CA THR A 80 5.63 -10.58 -4.22
C THR A 80 6.12 -11.08 -2.87
N LYS A 81 7.44 -11.23 -2.70
CA LYS A 81 8.05 -11.66 -1.44
C LYS A 81 7.72 -10.69 -0.30
N ASP A 82 7.84 -9.39 -0.55
CA ASP A 82 7.56 -8.35 0.46
C ASP A 82 6.06 -8.30 0.82
N LEU A 83 5.17 -8.42 -0.17
CA LEU A 83 3.73 -8.51 0.05
C LEU A 83 3.34 -9.76 0.86
N ILE A 84 3.95 -10.92 0.58
CA ILE A 84 3.76 -12.14 1.36
C ILE A 84 4.22 -11.94 2.82
N SER A 85 5.34 -11.24 3.02
CA SER A 85 5.86 -10.89 4.34
C SER A 85 4.88 -10.01 5.12
N ILE A 86 4.37 -8.94 4.50
CA ILE A 86 3.32 -8.08 5.08
C ILE A 86 2.09 -8.88 5.46
N ARG A 87 1.58 -9.74 4.55
CA ARG A 87 0.45 -10.61 4.84
C ARG A 87 0.73 -11.51 6.05
N GLY A 88 1.93 -12.08 6.14
CA GLY A 88 2.35 -12.91 7.26
C GLY A 88 2.41 -12.14 8.59
N ARG A 89 2.81 -10.87 8.55
CA ARG A 89 2.89 -9.99 9.72
C ARG A 89 1.52 -9.60 10.27
N PHE A 90 0.58 -9.22 9.41
CA PHE A 90 -0.69 -8.63 9.83
C PHE A 90 -1.89 -9.59 9.81
N PHE A 91 -1.84 -10.67 9.02
CA PHE A 91 -3.00 -11.54 8.76
C PHE A 91 -2.75 -13.02 9.07
N LYS A 92 -1.67 -13.39 9.77
CA LYS A 92 -1.50 -14.78 10.20
C LYS A 92 -2.65 -15.19 11.14
N ALA A 93 -3.46 -16.12 10.66
CA ALA A 93 -4.30 -16.94 11.50
C ALA A 93 -3.39 -17.73 12.47
N ILE A 94 -3.80 -17.77 13.74
CA ILE A 94 -3.31 -18.75 14.72
C ILE A 94 -3.44 -20.12 14.03
N ARG A 95 -2.32 -20.79 13.75
CA ARG A 95 -2.33 -22.23 13.52
C ARG A 95 -2.60 -22.87 14.88
N THR A 96 -3.84 -22.86 15.36
CA THR A 96 -4.24 -23.74 16.46
C THR A 96 -4.14 -25.14 15.91
N TYR A 97 -3.16 -25.90 16.41
CA TYR A 97 -3.12 -27.35 16.26
C TYR A 97 -4.50 -27.88 16.61
N ARG A 98 -5.14 -28.56 15.66
CA ARG A 98 -6.26 -29.45 15.99
C ARG A 98 -5.61 -30.70 16.61
N HIS A 99 -5.89 -30.90 17.89
CA HIS A 99 -5.59 -32.13 18.63
C HIS A 99 -6.22 -33.35 17.96
#